data_AF-A0A6I6EDF1-F1
#
_entry.id   AF-A0A6I6EDF1-F1
#
_cell.length_a   1.000
_cell.length_b   1.000
_cell.length_c   1.000
_cell.angle_alpha   90.00
_cell.angle_beta   90.00
_cell.angle_gamma   90.00
#
_symmetry.space_group_name_H-M   'P 1'
#
loop_
_entity.id
_entity.type
_entity.pdbx_description
1 polymer ?
#
loop_
_entity_poly.entity_id
_entity_poly.type
_entity_poly.pdbx_seq_one_letter_code
_entity_poly.pdbx_strand_id
1 'polypeptide(L)'
;MSTEPITVFEGREIDVSWDSRLCIHLGECGKAEGELFVAGREPWCQPDAVSRAEVREVVERCPTGALSYRDKIGTPEPAPAENRCLVANNGPLYLTGDLEIEGAPEDMPGVRRRVALCRCGASKNKPFCDNSHVEVRFEDGGAVGSRGPGLSERGGPLRVRVMPNGPLKLEGNLTILAGSGRPAWEGTQTALCRCGASKNTPFCDGSHRTLGFKSD
;
A
#
# COMPACT_ATOMS: atom_id res chain seq x y z
N MET A 1 -17.48 3.14 -17.78
CA MET A 1 -16.38 3.27 -16.81
C MET A 1 -15.80 4.66 -17.00
N SER A 2 -15.65 5.44 -15.92
CA SER A 2 -15.09 6.79 -16.00
C SER A 2 -13.77 6.79 -16.75
N THR A 3 -13.53 7.78 -17.60
CA THR A 3 -12.24 8.02 -18.26
C THR A 3 -11.19 8.60 -17.31
N GLU A 4 -11.63 9.04 -16.12
CA GLU A 4 -10.76 9.57 -15.08
C GLU A 4 -10.40 8.47 -14.08
N PRO A 5 -9.11 8.31 -13.74
CA PRO A 5 -8.66 7.24 -12.85
C PRO A 5 -9.14 7.42 -11.41
N ILE A 6 -9.55 8.64 -11.04
CA ILE A 6 -10.00 9.02 -9.71
C ILE A 6 -11.48 9.39 -9.79
N THR A 7 -12.31 8.79 -8.92
CA THR A 7 -13.70 9.19 -8.72
C THR A 7 -13.83 9.88 -7.38
N VAL A 8 -14.38 11.09 -7.35
CA VAL A 8 -14.66 11.83 -6.11
C VAL A 8 -16.16 11.75 -5.81
N PHE A 9 -16.47 11.34 -4.59
CA PHE A 9 -17.80 11.35 -4.01
C PHE A 9 -17.88 12.53 -3.05
N GLU A 10 -18.56 13.58 -3.46
CA GLU A 10 -18.69 14.79 -2.66
C GLU A 10 -19.65 14.57 -1.49
N GLY A 11 -19.24 15.04 -0.31
CA GLY A 11 -20.11 15.13 0.87
C GLY A 11 -20.16 16.54 1.42
N ARG A 12 -21.11 16.85 2.32
CA ARG A 12 -21.18 18.19 2.92
C ARG A 12 -19.95 18.54 3.74
N GLU A 13 -19.48 17.63 4.58
CA GLU A 13 -18.32 17.85 5.48
C GLU A 13 -17.04 17.15 5.03
N ILE A 14 -17.16 16.06 4.27
CA ILE A 14 -16.03 15.19 3.90
C ILE A 14 -16.27 14.60 2.51
N ASP A 15 -15.29 14.76 1.63
CA ASP A 15 -15.28 14.11 0.32
C ASP A 15 -14.53 12.79 0.43
N VAL A 16 -14.97 11.77 -0.31
CA VAL A 16 -14.26 10.49 -0.46
C VAL A 16 -13.76 10.37 -1.88
N SER A 17 -12.47 10.05 -2.04
CA SER A 17 -11.88 9.77 -3.35
C SER A 17 -11.54 8.30 -3.47
N TRP A 18 -11.84 7.72 -4.64
CA TRP A 18 -11.43 6.38 -5.04
C TRP A 18 -10.50 6.44 -6.26
N ASP A 19 -9.27 5.97 -6.09
CA ASP A 19 -8.28 5.85 -7.16
C ASP A 19 -8.23 4.40 -7.69
N SER A 20 -8.76 4.21 -8.89
CA SER A 20 -8.81 2.92 -9.57
C SER A 20 -7.43 2.37 -9.93
N ARG A 21 -6.38 3.20 -10.02
CA ARG A 21 -5.00 2.77 -10.32
C ARG A 21 -4.41 1.94 -9.17
N LEU A 22 -4.89 2.16 -7.94
CA LEU A 22 -4.38 1.54 -6.72
C LEU A 22 -5.30 0.44 -6.17
N CYS A 23 -6.56 0.38 -6.64
CA CYS A 23 -7.55 -0.53 -6.11
C CYS A 23 -7.35 -1.96 -6.64
N ILE A 24 -6.95 -2.88 -5.75
CA ILE A 24 -6.85 -4.30 -6.06
C ILE A 24 -8.09 -5.11 -5.61
N HIS A 25 -9.18 -4.41 -5.27
CA HIS A 25 -10.45 -5.00 -4.84
C HIS A 25 -10.37 -5.98 -3.65
N LEU A 26 -9.55 -5.67 -2.63
CA LEU A 26 -9.47 -6.48 -1.41
C LEU A 26 -10.79 -6.51 -0.61
N GLY A 27 -11.63 -5.50 -0.80
CA GLY A 27 -13.01 -5.47 -0.28
C GLY A 27 -13.17 -4.96 1.15
N GLU A 28 -12.13 -4.45 1.80
CA GLU A 28 -12.24 -3.90 3.17
C GLU A 28 -13.29 -2.80 3.29
N CYS A 29 -13.45 -1.96 2.28
CA CYS A 29 -14.50 -0.93 2.23
C CYS A 29 -15.91 -1.52 2.18
N GLY A 30 -16.12 -2.64 1.50
CA GLY A 30 -17.43 -3.31 1.41
C GLY A 30 -17.73 -4.23 2.60
N LYS A 31 -16.73 -4.51 3.45
CA LYS A 31 -16.91 -5.27 4.70
C LYS A 31 -17.35 -4.39 5.86
N ALA A 32 -17.22 -3.07 5.76
CA ALA A 32 -17.74 -2.17 6.76
C ALA A 32 -19.27 -2.29 6.81
N GLU A 33 -19.81 -2.58 7.99
CA GLU A 33 -21.25 -2.44 8.23
C GLU A 33 -21.60 -0.96 8.10
N GLY A 34 -22.59 -0.61 7.27
CA GLY A 34 -23.04 0.78 7.14
C GLY A 34 -23.48 1.16 5.72
N GLU A 35 -23.86 2.43 5.58
CA GLU A 35 -24.40 2.99 4.33
C GLU A 35 -23.34 3.74 3.51
N LEU A 36 -22.08 3.74 3.93
CA LEU A 36 -21.02 4.47 3.23
C LEU A 36 -20.72 3.86 1.86
N PHE A 37 -20.48 2.55 1.77
CA PHE A 37 -20.16 1.82 0.53
C PHE A 37 -21.15 0.68 0.30
N VAL A 38 -22.06 0.83 -0.67
CA VAL A 38 -23.11 -0.17 -0.94
C VAL A 38 -22.97 -0.72 -2.36
N ALA A 39 -22.63 -2.00 -2.47
CA ALA A 39 -22.47 -2.68 -3.76
C ALA A 39 -23.78 -2.62 -4.57
N GLY A 40 -23.68 -2.22 -5.84
CA GLY A 40 -24.84 -2.08 -6.74
C GLY A 40 -25.61 -0.77 -6.60
N ARG A 41 -25.29 0.10 -5.63
CA ARG A 41 -25.85 1.45 -5.52
C ARG A 41 -25.12 2.43 -6.45
N GLU A 42 -25.85 3.43 -6.94
CA GLU A 42 -25.29 4.55 -7.69
C GLU A 42 -25.66 5.90 -6.99
N PRO A 43 -24.68 6.68 -6.50
CA PRO A 43 -23.26 6.32 -6.40
C PRO A 43 -23.00 5.21 -5.37
N TRP A 44 -21.95 4.41 -5.64
CA TRP A 44 -21.50 3.33 -4.75
C TRP A 44 -21.14 3.85 -3.35
N CYS A 45 -20.45 4.99 -3.30
CA CYS A 45 -20.08 5.68 -2.08
C CYS A 45 -20.99 6.90 -1.82
N GLN A 46 -21.50 7.04 -0.59
CA GLN A 46 -22.29 8.19 -0.15
C GLN A 46 -21.76 8.72 1.19
N PRO A 47 -20.88 9.75 1.20
CA PRO A 47 -20.28 10.26 2.42
C PRO A 47 -21.30 10.84 3.43
N ASP A 48 -22.37 11.46 2.92
CA ASP A 48 -23.45 12.04 3.75
C ASP A 48 -24.42 11.01 4.36
N ALA A 49 -24.30 9.73 3.99
CA ALA A 49 -25.15 8.66 4.54
C ALA A 49 -24.71 8.20 5.94
N VAL A 50 -23.51 8.59 6.37
CA VAL A 50 -22.90 8.18 7.64
C VAL A 50 -22.24 9.38 8.34
N SER A 51 -21.75 9.18 9.55
CA SER A 51 -21.03 10.26 10.25
C SER A 51 -19.66 10.53 9.64
N ARG A 52 -19.15 11.76 9.76
CA ARG A 52 -17.77 12.11 9.34
C ARG A 52 -16.71 11.21 10.00
N ALA A 53 -16.92 10.82 11.26
CA ALA A 53 -16.01 9.93 11.97
C ALA A 53 -16.00 8.52 11.34
N GLU A 54 -17.16 8.01 10.95
CA GLU A 54 -17.29 6.72 10.28
C GLU A 54 -16.68 6.74 8.88
N VAL A 55 -16.82 7.83 8.11
CA VAL A 55 -16.11 7.99 6.83
C VAL A 55 -14.61 7.81 7.01
N ARG A 56 -14.02 8.51 7.99
CA ARG A 56 -12.58 8.43 8.29
C ARG A 56 -12.19 7.00 8.67
N GLU A 57 -12.92 6.41 9.63
CA GLU A 57 -12.65 5.06 10.10
C GLU A 57 -12.66 4.02 8.98
N VAL A 58 -13.66 4.05 8.08
CA VAL A 58 -13.78 3.05 7.01
C VAL A 58 -12.77 3.30 5.90
N VAL A 59 -12.55 4.56 5.49
CA VAL A 59 -11.58 4.89 4.43
C VAL A 59 -10.14 4.55 4.87
N GLU A 60 -9.79 4.81 6.12
CA GLU A 60 -8.46 4.52 6.68
C GLU A 60 -8.13 3.02 6.72
N ARG A 61 -9.12 2.12 6.59
CA ARG A 61 -8.91 0.66 6.49
C ARG A 61 -8.44 0.21 5.10
N CYS A 62 -8.51 1.06 4.08
CA CYS A 62 -8.09 0.69 2.72
C CYS A 62 -6.56 0.46 2.64
N PRO A 63 -6.08 -0.78 2.49
CA PRO A 63 -4.66 -1.09 2.66
C PRO A 63 -3.79 -0.68 1.47
N THR A 64 -4.39 -0.28 0.35
CA THR A 64 -3.65 0.13 -0.86
C THR A 64 -3.55 1.63 -1.03
N GLY A 65 -4.21 2.41 -0.17
CA GLY A 65 -4.34 3.86 -0.36
C GLY A 65 -5.25 4.24 -1.53
N ALA A 66 -5.99 3.28 -2.11
CA ALA A 66 -6.95 3.55 -3.18
C ALA A 66 -8.15 4.37 -2.71
N LEU A 67 -8.44 4.36 -1.40
CA LEU A 67 -9.39 5.27 -0.80
C LEU A 67 -8.63 6.31 0.02
N SER A 68 -9.06 7.55 -0.12
CA SER A 68 -8.63 8.70 0.66
C SER A 68 -9.81 9.63 0.88
N TYR A 69 -9.70 10.59 1.79
CA TYR A 69 -10.74 11.59 2.00
C TYR A 69 -10.15 12.99 2.09
N ARG A 70 -10.99 13.99 1.80
CA ARG A 70 -10.75 15.40 2.09
C ARG A 70 -11.76 15.86 3.13
N ASP A 71 -11.30 15.99 4.37
CA ASP A 71 -12.10 16.54 5.47
C ASP A 71 -12.10 18.07 5.34
N LYS A 72 -13.28 18.68 5.10
CA LYS A 72 -13.41 20.12 4.79
C LYS A 72 -13.31 20.99 6.04
N ILE A 73 -13.48 20.40 7.22
CA ILE A 73 -13.54 21.10 8.50
C ILE A 73 -12.58 20.54 9.55
N GLY A 74 -11.91 19.41 9.25
CA GLY A 74 -10.97 18.73 10.13
C GLY A 74 -9.53 18.75 9.62
N THR A 75 -8.70 17.94 10.28
CA THR A 75 -7.31 17.72 9.86
C THR A 75 -7.23 16.65 8.77
N PRO A 76 -6.16 16.66 7.96
CA PRO A 76 -5.81 15.54 7.10
C PRO A 76 -5.73 14.22 7.86
N GLU A 77 -5.72 13.13 7.12
CA GLU A 77 -5.46 11.81 7.68
C GLU A 77 -4.15 11.81 8.48
N PRO A 78 -4.15 11.38 9.76
CA PRO A 78 -2.95 11.34 10.58
C PRO A 78 -2.00 10.23 10.12
N ALA A 79 -0.73 10.34 10.50
CA ALA A 79 0.24 9.29 10.18
C ALA A 79 0.02 8.13 11.14
N PRO A 80 0.06 6.88 10.67
CA PRO A 80 0.16 5.73 11.55
C PRO A 80 1.33 5.90 12.52
N ALA A 81 1.14 5.48 13.77
CA ALA A 81 2.17 5.60 14.82
C ALA A 81 3.45 4.78 14.53
N GLU A 82 3.37 3.81 13.62
CA GLU A 82 4.49 2.96 13.22
C GLU A 82 4.49 2.77 11.71
N ASN A 83 5.68 2.71 11.10
CA ASN A 83 5.81 2.22 9.73
C ASN A 83 5.92 0.69 9.75
N ARG A 84 5.02 0.04 9.01
CA ARG A 84 4.91 -1.42 8.92
C ARG A 84 4.91 -1.84 7.46
N CYS A 85 5.56 -2.96 7.18
CA CYS A 85 5.50 -3.63 5.88
C CYS A 85 5.06 -5.08 6.10
N LEU A 86 3.85 -5.44 5.68
CA LEU A 86 3.38 -6.82 5.67
C LEU A 86 3.78 -7.49 4.35
N VAL A 87 4.52 -8.59 4.46
CA VAL A 87 4.86 -9.44 3.32
C VAL A 87 3.73 -10.43 3.10
N ALA A 88 2.79 -10.11 2.21
CA ALA A 88 1.63 -10.97 1.96
C ALA A 88 2.04 -12.27 1.26
N ASN A 89 1.42 -13.38 1.66
CA ASN A 89 1.57 -14.69 1.01
C ASN A 89 1.16 -14.56 -0.46
N ASN A 90 2.03 -15.01 -1.37
CA ASN A 90 1.84 -14.98 -2.82
C ASN A 90 1.47 -13.59 -3.37
N GLY A 91 1.74 -12.53 -2.60
CA GLY A 91 1.12 -11.23 -2.79
C GLY A 91 2.08 -10.05 -2.63
N PRO A 92 1.51 -8.83 -2.60
CA PRO A 92 2.29 -7.60 -2.53
C PRO A 92 2.95 -7.37 -1.17
N LEU A 93 3.75 -6.31 -1.12
CA LEU A 93 4.16 -5.68 0.14
C LEU A 93 3.12 -4.63 0.49
N TYR A 94 2.39 -4.80 1.60
CA TYR A 94 1.52 -3.75 2.13
C TYR A 94 2.31 -2.88 3.08
N LEU A 95 2.54 -1.61 2.72
CA LEU A 95 3.11 -0.64 3.62
C LEU A 95 2.03 0.21 4.27
N THR A 96 2.24 0.54 5.53
CA THR A 96 1.44 1.50 6.30
C THR A 96 2.40 2.37 7.09
N GLY A 97 2.27 3.69 7.07
CA GLY A 97 3.22 4.60 7.70
C GLY A 97 3.09 6.04 7.24
N ASP A 98 4.09 6.87 7.52
CA ASP A 98 4.25 8.19 6.93
C ASP A 98 5.12 8.07 5.66
N LEU A 99 4.50 7.76 4.53
CA LEU A 99 5.18 7.24 3.35
C LEU A 99 5.60 8.36 2.39
N GLU A 100 6.89 8.41 2.07
CA GLU A 100 7.48 9.27 1.03
C GLU A 100 7.93 8.39 -0.15
N ILE A 101 6.99 8.06 -1.05
CA ILE A 101 7.28 7.23 -2.23
C ILE A 101 7.80 8.12 -3.37
N GLU A 102 9.06 7.90 -3.77
CA GLU A 102 9.69 8.66 -4.86
C GLU A 102 8.97 8.42 -6.18
N GLY A 103 8.59 9.50 -6.87
CA GLY A 103 7.91 9.45 -8.16
C GLY A 103 6.42 9.12 -8.11
N ALA A 104 5.82 8.96 -6.91
CA ALA A 104 4.37 8.82 -6.81
C ALA A 104 3.66 10.10 -7.28
N PRO A 105 2.63 10.00 -8.16
CA PRO A 105 1.84 11.15 -8.59
C PRO A 105 1.24 11.93 -7.41
N GLU A 106 1.20 13.26 -7.52
CA GLU A 106 0.63 14.13 -6.47
C GLU A 106 -0.88 13.88 -6.27
N ASP A 107 -1.56 13.40 -7.30
CA ASP A 107 -2.99 13.04 -7.28
C ASP A 107 -3.26 11.67 -6.61
N MET A 108 -2.26 11.02 -6.01
CA MET A 108 -2.39 9.80 -5.20
C MET A 108 -2.20 10.06 -3.70
N PRO A 109 -3.03 10.88 -3.02
CA PRO A 109 -2.78 11.26 -1.62
C PRO A 109 -2.80 10.07 -0.65
N GLY A 110 -3.55 9.00 -0.94
CA GLY A 110 -3.65 7.82 -0.08
C GLY A 110 -2.33 7.04 0.07
N VAL A 111 -1.43 7.10 -0.93
CA VAL A 111 -0.13 6.40 -0.87
C VAL A 111 0.84 7.01 0.13
N ARG A 112 0.53 8.19 0.68
CA ARG A 112 1.26 8.80 1.80
C ARG A 112 1.03 8.03 3.11
N ARG A 113 0.04 7.14 3.17
CA ARG A 113 -0.38 6.45 4.39
C ARG A 113 -0.37 4.94 4.25
N ARG A 114 -0.87 4.43 3.13
CA ARG A 114 -1.01 3.00 2.84
C ARG A 114 -0.77 2.73 1.37
N VAL A 115 -0.07 1.64 1.05
CA VAL A 115 0.19 1.26 -0.34
C VAL A 115 0.41 -0.25 -0.46
N ALA A 116 0.00 -0.83 -1.59
CA ALA A 116 0.42 -2.17 -2.00
C ALA A 116 1.49 -2.07 -3.09
N LEU A 117 2.72 -2.47 -2.79
CA LEU A 117 3.82 -2.48 -3.75
C LEU A 117 4.02 -3.86 -4.37
N CYS A 118 4.32 -3.88 -5.67
CA CYS A 118 4.58 -5.09 -6.43
C CYS A 118 5.82 -5.80 -5.90
N ARG A 119 5.68 -7.10 -5.62
CA ARG A 119 6.78 -7.99 -5.22
C ARG A 119 7.08 -9.08 -6.24
N CYS A 120 6.12 -9.42 -7.10
CA CYS A 120 6.22 -10.51 -8.07
C CYS A 120 6.96 -10.15 -9.36
N GLY A 121 7.23 -8.86 -9.62
CA GLY A 121 7.84 -8.39 -10.87
C GLY A 121 6.89 -8.23 -12.06
N ALA A 122 5.65 -8.71 -11.98
CA ALA A 122 4.73 -8.77 -13.12
C ALA A 122 3.79 -7.55 -13.28
N SER A 123 3.65 -6.70 -12.26
CA SER A 123 2.71 -5.58 -12.31
C SER A 123 2.89 -4.69 -13.54
N LYS A 124 1.79 -4.27 -14.16
CA LYS A 124 1.75 -3.31 -15.27
C LYS A 124 1.65 -1.86 -14.76
N ASN A 125 1.43 -1.68 -13.45
CA ASN A 125 1.36 -0.40 -12.75
C ASN A 125 2.50 -0.23 -11.71
N LYS A 126 3.73 -0.63 -12.06
CA LYS A 126 4.87 -0.55 -11.12
C LYS A 126 5.12 0.90 -10.67
N PRO A 127 5.52 1.13 -9.40
CA PRO A 127 5.88 0.14 -8.38
C PRO A 127 4.68 -0.48 -7.65
N PHE A 128 3.45 -0.09 -7.96
CA PHE A 128 2.23 -0.55 -7.29
C PHE A 128 1.83 -1.96 -7.73
N CYS A 129 1.06 -2.65 -6.88
CA CYS A 129 0.45 -3.93 -7.22
C CYS A 129 -0.86 -3.72 -7.97
N ASP A 130 -1.09 -4.54 -9.00
CA ASP A 130 -2.28 -4.53 -9.86
C ASP A 130 -2.93 -5.92 -9.98
N ASN A 131 -2.69 -6.81 -9.00
CA ASN A 131 -3.06 -8.23 -9.02
C ASN A 131 -2.38 -9.14 -10.06
N SER A 132 -1.42 -8.67 -10.87
CA SER A 132 -0.69 -9.52 -11.82
C SER A 132 0.01 -10.73 -11.17
N HIS A 133 0.25 -10.70 -9.85
CA HIS A 133 0.80 -11.83 -9.09
C HIS A 133 -0.11 -13.08 -9.14
N VAL A 134 -1.42 -12.91 -9.29
CA VAL A 134 -2.38 -14.02 -9.46
C VAL A 134 -2.20 -14.64 -10.85
N GLU A 135 -2.11 -13.81 -11.89
CA GLU A 135 -1.96 -14.25 -13.29
C GLU A 135 -0.67 -15.06 -13.49
N VAL A 136 0.44 -14.57 -12.94
CA VAL A 136 1.75 -15.25 -13.04
C VAL A 136 1.97 -16.33 -12.00
N ARG A 137 0.97 -16.62 -11.16
CA ARG A 137 1.05 -17.62 -10.08
C ARG A 137 2.30 -17.43 -9.22
N PHE A 138 2.48 -16.21 -8.73
CA PHE A 138 3.61 -15.90 -7.88
C PHE A 138 3.55 -16.73 -6.59
N GLU A 139 4.59 -17.53 -6.34
CA GLU A 139 4.68 -18.39 -5.16
C GLU A 139 5.74 -17.85 -4.20
N ASP A 140 5.30 -17.39 -3.04
CA ASP A 140 6.16 -16.97 -1.95
C ASP A 140 5.38 -16.97 -0.63
N GLY A 141 5.86 -17.74 0.35
CA GLY A 141 5.17 -17.93 1.63
C GLY A 141 5.21 -16.73 2.59
N GLY A 142 5.69 -15.56 2.16
CA GLY A 142 5.78 -14.36 2.99
C GLY A 142 6.73 -14.51 4.18
N ALA A 143 7.66 -15.46 4.11
CA ALA A 143 8.65 -15.70 5.15
C ALA A 143 9.69 -14.57 5.16
N VAL A 144 10.19 -14.25 6.36
CA VAL A 144 11.25 -13.27 6.56
C VAL A 144 12.34 -13.97 7.37
N GLY A 145 13.42 -14.35 6.69
CA GLY A 145 14.44 -15.25 7.23
C GLY A 145 15.48 -14.59 8.14
N SER A 146 15.52 -13.25 8.21
CA SER A 146 16.52 -12.51 8.99
C SER A 146 15.86 -11.54 9.96
N ARG A 147 16.48 -11.40 11.13
CA ARG A 147 16.18 -10.30 12.05
C ARG A 147 16.93 -9.05 11.60
N GLY A 148 16.35 -7.90 11.89
CA GLY A 148 17.01 -6.62 11.66
C GLY A 148 17.81 -6.16 12.88
N PRO A 149 18.51 -5.02 12.78
CA PRO A 149 19.29 -4.45 13.88
C PRO A 149 18.44 -4.00 15.08
N GLY A 150 17.11 -3.94 14.94
CA GLY A 150 16.19 -3.40 15.94
C GLY A 150 15.90 -1.92 15.71
N LEU A 151 14.97 -1.38 16.51
CA LEU A 151 14.56 0.03 16.48
C LEU A 151 14.62 0.64 17.87
N SER A 152 15.13 1.87 17.96
CA SER A 152 15.02 2.71 19.16
C SER A 152 13.74 3.55 19.17
N GLU A 153 13.19 3.84 18.00
CA GLU A 153 12.01 4.67 17.78
C GLU A 153 11.10 4.05 16.71
N ARG A 154 9.82 4.41 16.73
CA ARG A 154 8.82 3.95 15.76
C ARG A 154 8.15 5.14 15.07
N GLY A 155 7.66 4.90 13.85
CA GLY A 155 7.00 5.94 13.05
C GLY A 155 7.98 6.95 12.47
N GLY A 156 7.48 8.15 12.17
CA GLY A 156 8.19 9.16 11.39
C GLY A 156 8.27 8.81 9.90
N PRO A 157 8.85 9.69 9.07
CA PRO A 157 8.89 9.49 7.62
C PRO A 157 9.57 8.18 7.21
N LEU A 158 8.96 7.46 6.27
CA LEU A 158 9.52 6.31 5.60
C LEU A 158 9.67 6.62 4.11
N ARG A 159 10.92 6.83 3.68
CA ARG A 159 11.28 7.04 2.28
C ARG A 159 11.31 5.72 1.55
N VAL A 160 10.62 5.65 0.42
CA VAL A 160 10.59 4.51 -0.49
C VAL A 160 11.12 4.94 -1.84
N ARG A 161 12.36 4.57 -2.15
CA ARG A 161 12.98 4.84 -3.45
C ARG A 161 12.86 3.63 -4.36
N VAL A 162 12.33 3.85 -5.56
CA VAL A 162 12.21 2.82 -6.60
C VAL A 162 13.48 2.81 -7.41
N MET A 163 14.35 1.81 -7.22
CA MET A 163 15.57 1.73 -8.04
C MET A 163 15.23 1.30 -9.46
N PRO A 164 15.76 1.97 -10.50
CA PRO A 164 15.62 1.54 -11.89
C PRO A 164 16.12 0.10 -12.04
N ASN A 165 15.31 -0.77 -12.64
CA ASN A 165 15.61 -2.19 -12.85
C ASN A 165 16.03 -2.96 -11.58
N GLY A 166 15.70 -2.42 -10.40
CA GLY A 166 16.27 -2.83 -9.13
C GLY A 166 15.25 -2.91 -8.00
N PRO A 167 15.70 -3.03 -6.74
CA PRO A 167 14.83 -3.18 -5.59
C PRO A 167 14.13 -1.87 -5.17
N LEU A 168 13.22 -1.99 -4.21
CA LEU A 168 12.72 -0.85 -3.44
C LEU A 168 13.71 -0.59 -2.29
N LYS A 169 14.28 0.60 -2.19
CA LYS A 169 15.10 1.01 -1.02
C LYS A 169 14.22 1.74 -0.02
N LEU A 170 14.16 1.24 1.21
CA LEU A 170 13.36 1.81 2.29
C LEU A 170 14.31 2.43 3.32
N GLU A 171 14.03 3.66 3.74
CA GLU A 171 14.79 4.42 4.74
C GLU A 171 13.84 5.11 5.72
N GLY A 172 14.03 4.87 7.01
CA GLY A 172 13.13 5.28 8.09
C GLY A 172 12.82 4.10 9.03
N ASN A 173 12.25 4.38 10.21
CA ASN A 173 11.97 3.36 11.22
C ASN A 173 10.93 2.37 10.70
N LEU A 174 11.30 1.11 10.42
CA LEU A 174 10.44 0.13 9.77
C LEU A 174 10.37 -1.20 10.54
N THR A 175 9.15 -1.68 10.75
CA THR A 175 8.88 -3.07 11.17
C THR A 175 8.34 -3.87 9.99
N ILE A 176 9.00 -4.97 9.63
CA ILE A 176 8.50 -5.93 8.63
C ILE A 176 7.82 -7.09 9.34
N LEU A 177 6.61 -7.39 8.90
CA LEU A 177 5.81 -8.53 9.34
C LEU A 177 5.89 -9.63 8.29
N ALA A 178 6.11 -10.87 8.74
CA ALA A 178 5.93 -12.03 7.88
C ALA A 178 4.44 -12.21 7.51
N GLY A 179 4.15 -13.06 6.52
CA GLY A 179 2.78 -13.34 6.08
C GLY A 179 1.83 -13.87 7.16
N SER A 180 2.38 -14.33 8.29
CA SER A 180 1.62 -14.69 9.50
C SER A 180 1.15 -13.48 10.34
N GLY A 181 1.58 -12.26 10.00
CA GLY A 181 1.37 -11.03 10.77
C GLY A 181 2.38 -10.80 11.90
N ARG A 182 3.27 -11.77 12.19
CA ARG A 182 4.29 -11.63 13.25
C ARG A 182 5.41 -10.66 12.83
N PRO A 183 5.86 -9.75 13.72
CA PRO A 183 7.09 -9.00 13.52
C PRO A 183 8.27 -9.95 13.32
N ALA A 184 9.04 -9.72 12.25
CA ALA A 184 10.15 -10.59 11.88
C ALA A 184 11.46 -9.82 11.66
N TRP A 185 11.39 -8.57 11.23
CA TRP A 185 12.56 -7.71 11.03
C TRP A 185 12.24 -6.27 11.46
N GLU A 186 13.22 -5.60 12.06
CA GLU A 186 13.12 -4.21 12.50
C GLU A 186 14.44 -3.48 12.21
N GLY A 187 14.37 -2.29 11.64
CA GLY A 187 15.55 -1.49 11.33
C GLY A 187 15.21 -0.22 10.57
N THR A 188 16.24 0.59 10.29
CA THR A 188 16.08 1.92 9.69
C THR A 188 16.37 1.97 8.20
N GLN A 189 16.93 0.91 7.63
CA GLN A 189 17.23 0.84 6.20
C GLN A 189 17.21 -0.61 5.71
N THR A 190 16.60 -0.83 4.54
CA THR A 190 16.64 -2.13 3.86
C THR A 190 16.34 -1.99 2.37
N ALA A 191 16.58 -3.06 1.61
CA ALA A 191 16.22 -3.16 0.19
C ALA A 191 15.31 -4.36 -0.02
N LEU A 192 14.07 -4.12 -0.49
CA LEU A 192 13.07 -5.15 -0.74
C LEU A 192 13.05 -5.54 -2.22
N CYS A 193 12.97 -6.85 -2.46
CA CYS A 193 12.84 -7.41 -3.79
C CYS A 193 11.51 -6.98 -4.41
N ARG A 194 11.55 -6.54 -5.67
CA ARG A 194 10.35 -6.31 -6.49
C ARG A 194 10.35 -7.05 -7.82
N CYS A 195 11.39 -7.85 -8.10
CA CYS A 195 11.53 -8.60 -9.35
C CYS A 195 10.95 -10.03 -9.29
N GLY A 196 10.54 -10.50 -8.10
CA GLY A 196 9.97 -11.84 -7.89
C GLY A 196 10.98 -13.00 -7.82
N ALA A 197 12.28 -12.75 -8.02
CA ALA A 197 13.29 -13.82 -8.16
C ALA A 197 14.33 -13.91 -7.03
N SER A 198 14.20 -13.13 -5.96
CA SER A 198 15.13 -13.21 -4.84
C SER A 198 15.05 -14.58 -4.16
N LYS A 199 16.19 -15.12 -3.74
CA LYS A 199 16.30 -16.33 -2.91
C LYS A 199 16.30 -16.02 -1.42
N ASN A 200 16.30 -14.74 -1.06
CA ASN A 200 16.26 -14.24 0.31
C ASN A 200 15.07 -13.28 0.48
N THR A 201 13.88 -13.69 0.05
CA THR A 201 12.68 -12.84 0.16
C THR A 201 12.38 -12.52 1.64
N PRO A 202 11.82 -11.33 1.92
CA PRO A 202 11.43 -10.26 0.99
C PRO A 202 12.61 -9.36 0.53
N PHE A 203 13.84 -9.64 0.96
CA PHE A 203 15.00 -8.79 0.70
C PHE A 203 15.55 -8.97 -0.71
N CYS A 204 16.22 -7.94 -1.21
CA CYS A 204 16.96 -8.01 -2.46
C CYS A 204 18.31 -8.72 -2.25
N ASP A 205 18.60 -9.72 -3.08
CA ASP A 205 19.86 -10.46 -3.11
C ASP A 205 20.68 -10.21 -4.39
N GLY A 206 20.20 -9.32 -5.28
CA GLY A 206 20.83 -9.02 -6.57
C GLY A 206 20.28 -9.82 -7.76
N SER A 207 19.36 -10.76 -7.55
CA SER A 207 18.80 -11.62 -8.62
C SER A 207 18.17 -10.85 -9.79
N HIS A 208 17.71 -9.61 -9.56
CA HIS A 208 17.21 -8.72 -10.62
C HIS A 208 18.21 -8.48 -11.76
N ARG A 209 19.52 -8.50 -11.47
CA ARG A 209 20.58 -8.30 -12.49
C ARG A 209 20.69 -9.49 -13.42
N THR A 210 20.72 -10.69 -12.85
CA THR A 210 20.81 -11.95 -13.60
C THR A 210 19.53 -12.22 -14.37
N LEU A 211 18.36 -11.89 -13.79
CA LEU A 211 17.07 -11.99 -14.48
C LEU A 211 16.93 -10.97 -15.62
N GLY A 212 17.77 -9.92 -15.63
CA GLY A 212 17.60 -8.80 -16.56
C GLY A 212 16.29 -8.05 -16.31
N PHE A 213 15.84 -7.96 -15.07
CA PHE A 213 14.57 -7.34 -14.69
C PHE A 213 14.47 -5.92 -15.28
N LYS A 214 13.38 -5.67 -16.02
CA LYS A 214 13.10 -4.37 -16.62
C LYS A 214 11.91 -3.73 -15.93
N SER A 215 12.18 -2.58 -15.33
CA SER A 215 11.18 -1.64 -14.85
C SER A 215 11.87 -0.32 -14.66
N ASP A 216 11.42 0.65 -15.43
CA ASP A 216 11.69 2.06 -15.17
C ASP A 216 11.13 2.46 -13.80
#